data_AF-A0A7X7YQP2-F1
#
_entry.id   AF-A0A7X7YQP2-F1
#
_cell.length_a   1.000
_cell.length_b   1.000
_cell.length_c   1.000
_cell.angle_alpha   90.00
_cell.angle_beta   90.00
_cell.angle_gamma   90.00
#
_symmetry.space_group_name_H-M   'P 1'
#
loop_
_entity.id
_entity.type
_entity.pdbx_description
1 polymer ?
#
loop_
_entity_poly.entity_id
_entity_poly.type
_entity_poly.pdbx_seq_one_letter_code
_entity_poly.pdbx_strand_id
1 'polypeptide(L)'
;MNSKINYSSKAKSKGRKNFRLSDLAEEVKKEFFADENLFKDLFKLKSSTCLDKVFDQLELMVKYYANSVTTSQLRNVYAEIVKTKKPNDLKLLRPKLAYIAARQDHLNAKKFMAFIDHLIQQVNTEEELQSFKDTMEAIVAYHKLYAKN
;
A
#
# COMPACT_ATOMS: atom_id res chain seq x y z
N MET A 1 21.70 -48.95 20.60
CA MET A 1 22.11 -48.51 19.24
C MET A 1 20.91 -47.86 18.57
N ASN A 2 20.83 -46.53 18.56
CA ASN A 2 19.80 -45.81 17.81
C ASN A 2 20.46 -44.84 16.82
N SER A 3 19.97 -44.89 15.60
CA SER A 3 20.52 -44.36 14.36
C SER A 3 20.68 -42.84 14.36
N LYS A 4 21.86 -42.40 13.91
CA LYS A 4 22.14 -41.02 13.51
C LYS A 4 21.30 -40.68 12.28
N ILE A 5 20.43 -39.68 12.39
CA ILE A 5 19.91 -38.98 11.21
C ILE A 5 20.60 -37.62 11.15
N ASN A 6 21.52 -37.52 10.19
CA ASN A 6 22.26 -36.34 9.83
C ASN A 6 21.58 -35.75 8.59
N TYR A 7 20.82 -34.67 8.72
CA TYR A 7 20.37 -33.87 7.58
C TYR A 7 21.10 -32.53 7.56
N SER A 8 22.34 -32.58 7.07
CA SER A 8 22.95 -31.46 6.38
C SER A 8 22.18 -31.24 5.07
N SER A 9 21.40 -30.17 4.98
CA SER A 9 21.02 -29.59 3.69
C SER A 9 21.33 -28.09 3.70
N LYS A 10 22.45 -27.75 3.07
CA LYS A 10 22.83 -26.40 2.67
C LYS A 10 21.78 -25.85 1.71
N ALA A 11 20.92 -24.95 2.18
CA ALA A 11 20.33 -23.93 1.33
C ALA A 11 20.94 -22.59 1.75
N LYS A 12 21.76 -22.00 0.86
CA LYS A 12 22.32 -20.65 1.03
C LYS A 12 21.15 -19.67 1.16
N SER A 13 20.83 -19.24 2.39
CA SER A 13 19.90 -18.15 2.60
C SER A 13 20.55 -16.87 2.06
N LYS A 14 20.09 -16.41 0.90
CA LYS A 14 20.26 -15.00 0.52
C LYS A 14 19.71 -14.19 1.69
N GLY A 15 20.57 -13.44 2.38
CA GLY A 15 20.21 -12.68 3.58
C GLY A 15 18.92 -11.91 3.33
N ARG A 16 17.86 -12.23 4.09
CA ARG A 16 16.66 -11.40 4.16
C ARG A 16 17.12 -10.05 4.69
N LYS A 17 17.29 -9.05 3.82
CA LYS A 17 17.31 -7.66 4.26
C LYS A 17 16.01 -7.45 5.03
N ASN A 18 16.09 -7.24 6.34
CA ASN A 18 14.97 -6.84 7.17
C ASN A 18 14.59 -5.40 6.78
N PHE A 19 13.83 -5.23 5.69
CA PHE A 19 13.26 -3.94 5.32
C PHE A 19 12.04 -3.68 6.20
N ARG A 20 11.99 -2.52 6.87
CA ARG A 20 10.79 -2.09 7.60
C ARG A 20 9.79 -1.56 6.58
N LEU A 21 8.50 -1.87 6.76
CA LEU A 21 7.43 -1.34 5.90
C LEU A 21 7.40 0.19 5.89
N SER A 22 7.73 0.82 7.03
CA SER A 22 7.85 2.27 7.14
C SER A 22 8.85 2.86 6.15
N ASP A 23 10.00 2.21 5.97
CA ASP A 23 11.08 2.73 5.13
C ASP A 23 10.67 2.67 3.65
N LEU A 24 10.00 1.58 3.25
CA LEU A 24 9.46 1.43 1.90
C LEU A 24 8.36 2.45 1.60
N ALA A 25 7.45 2.69 2.56
CA ALA A 25 6.39 3.67 2.40
C ALA A 25 6.95 5.10 2.29
N GLU A 26 7.98 5.41 3.08
CA GLU A 26 8.65 6.70 3.07
C GLU A 26 9.35 6.96 1.73
N GLU A 27 9.95 5.93 1.11
CA GLU A 27 10.50 6.05 -0.25
C GLU A 27 9.42 6.43 -1.26
N VAL A 28 8.24 5.80 -1.21
CA VAL A 28 7.11 6.13 -2.10
C VAL A 28 6.59 7.54 -1.83
N LYS A 29 6.43 7.91 -0.56
CA LYS A 29 6.00 9.26 -0.17
C LYS A 29 6.96 10.31 -0.71
N LYS A 30 8.27 10.14 -0.53
CA LYS A 30 9.28 11.08 -1.05
C LYS A 30 9.29 11.18 -2.57
N GLU A 31 9.00 10.08 -3.26
CA GLU A 31 9.03 10.04 -4.73
C GLU A 31 7.81 10.74 -5.36
N PHE A 32 6.61 10.54 -4.81
CA PHE A 32 5.35 11.01 -5.44
C PHE A 32 4.62 12.10 -4.66
N PHE A 33 4.89 12.24 -3.36
CA PHE A 33 4.19 13.13 -2.44
C PHE A 33 5.17 13.86 -1.50
N ALA A 34 6.26 14.39 -2.08
CA ALA A 34 7.26 15.15 -1.33
C ALA A 34 6.70 16.45 -0.71
N ASP A 35 5.68 17.03 -1.34
CA ASP A 35 4.91 18.13 -0.76
C ASP A 35 3.95 17.59 0.31
N GLU A 36 4.21 17.95 1.57
CA GLU A 36 3.40 17.53 2.72
C GLU A 36 1.95 18.02 2.65
N ASN A 37 1.67 19.16 2.02
CA ASN A 37 0.29 19.62 1.84
C ASN A 37 -0.44 18.73 0.84
N LEU A 38 0.23 18.40 -0.26
CA LEU A 38 -0.33 17.48 -1.26
C LEU A 38 -0.55 16.08 -0.68
N PHE A 39 0.37 15.60 0.16
CA PHE A 39 0.20 14.33 0.89
C PHE A 39 -0.99 14.39 1.85
N LYS A 40 -1.17 15.48 2.59
CA LYS A 40 -2.30 15.65 3.52
C LYS A 40 -3.65 15.69 2.80
N ASP A 41 -3.68 16.20 1.58
CA ASP A 41 -4.91 16.29 0.79
C ASP A 41 -5.46 14.92 0.39
N LEU A 42 -4.65 13.86 0.39
CA LEU A 42 -5.12 12.46 0.27
C LEU A 42 -6.16 12.07 1.34
N PHE A 43 -6.21 12.80 2.45
CA PHE A 43 -7.15 12.60 3.56
C PHE A 43 -8.18 13.73 3.68
N LYS A 44 -8.17 14.69 2.74
CA LYS A 44 -9.02 15.90 2.76
C LYS A 44 -9.48 16.30 1.34
N LEU A 45 -9.71 15.32 0.46
CA LEU A 45 -9.99 15.57 -0.96
C LEU A 45 -11.11 16.58 -1.19
N LYS A 46 -12.19 16.52 -0.39
CA LYS A 46 -13.36 17.41 -0.52
C LYS A 46 -13.08 18.87 -0.21
N SER A 47 -12.05 19.15 0.58
CA SER A 47 -11.63 20.50 0.98
C SER A 47 -10.28 20.92 0.39
N SER A 48 -9.67 20.07 -0.45
CA SER A 48 -8.42 20.36 -1.14
C SER A 48 -8.61 21.51 -2.14
N THR A 49 -7.67 22.44 -2.13
CA THR A 49 -7.59 23.54 -3.12
C THR A 49 -6.77 23.17 -4.35
N CYS A 50 -6.14 21.99 -4.35
CA CYS A 50 -5.26 21.51 -5.43
C CYS A 50 -5.59 20.08 -5.86
N LEU A 51 -6.88 19.73 -5.85
CA LEU A 51 -7.39 18.38 -6.12
C LEU A 51 -6.86 17.77 -7.44
N ASP A 52 -6.76 18.55 -8.51
CA ASP A 52 -6.20 18.09 -9.79
C ASP A 52 -4.76 17.59 -9.62
N LYS A 53 -3.92 18.32 -8.89
CA LYS A 53 -2.53 17.91 -8.62
C LYS A 53 -2.45 16.65 -7.77
N VAL A 54 -3.40 16.45 -6.85
CA VAL A 54 -3.48 15.23 -6.04
C VAL A 54 -3.75 14.04 -6.96
N PHE A 55 -4.70 14.18 -7.88
CA PHE A 55 -5.03 13.13 -8.84
C PHE A 55 -3.91 12.87 -9.86
N ASP A 56 -3.23 13.91 -10.34
CA ASP A 56 -2.05 13.77 -11.22
C ASP A 56 -0.96 12.93 -10.54
N GLN A 57 -0.67 13.18 -9.25
CA GLN A 57 0.34 12.41 -8.52
C GLN A 57 -0.12 10.99 -8.21
N LEU A 58 -1.40 10.79 -7.87
CA LEU A 58 -1.96 9.45 -7.71
C LEU A 58 -1.86 8.66 -9.01
N GLU A 59 -2.20 9.27 -10.14
CA GLU A 59 -2.12 8.64 -11.45
C GLU A 59 -0.67 8.25 -11.78
N LEU A 60 0.27 9.18 -11.58
CA LEU A 60 1.70 8.94 -11.83
C LEU A 60 2.24 7.78 -10.98
N MET A 61 1.96 7.79 -9.68
CA MET A 61 2.37 6.73 -8.76
C MET A 61 1.76 5.39 -9.16
N VAL A 62 0.46 5.35 -9.42
CA VAL A 62 -0.24 4.11 -9.74
C VAL A 62 0.25 3.55 -11.07
N LYS A 63 0.46 4.40 -12.09
CA LYS A 63 1.03 4.00 -13.37
C LYS A 63 2.41 3.36 -13.20
N TYR A 64 3.25 3.92 -12.33
CA TYR A 64 4.58 3.37 -12.04
C TYR A 64 4.50 1.97 -11.40
N TYR A 65 3.53 1.74 -10.51
CA TYR A 65 3.35 0.47 -9.80
C TYR A 65 2.39 -0.53 -10.47
N ALA A 66 1.68 -0.15 -11.54
CA ALA A 66 0.52 -0.87 -12.06
C ALA A 66 0.78 -2.36 -12.33
N ASN A 67 1.92 -2.70 -12.94
CA ASN A 67 2.26 -4.09 -13.27
C ASN A 67 2.83 -4.89 -12.08
N SER A 68 3.06 -4.25 -10.94
CA SER A 68 3.63 -4.89 -9.75
C SER A 68 2.59 -5.60 -8.90
N VAL A 69 1.32 -5.20 -9.00
CA VAL A 69 0.20 -5.74 -8.22
C VAL A 69 -0.93 -6.09 -9.18
N THR A 70 -1.59 -7.22 -8.97
CA THR A 70 -2.71 -7.63 -9.81
C THR A 70 -3.99 -6.85 -9.50
N THR A 71 -4.84 -6.68 -10.51
CA THR A 71 -6.16 -6.06 -10.35
C THR A 71 -6.96 -6.69 -9.20
N SER A 72 -6.91 -8.03 -9.09
CA SER A 72 -7.64 -8.78 -8.06
C SER A 72 -7.12 -8.52 -6.65
N GLN A 73 -5.80 -8.43 -6.45
CA GLN A 73 -5.21 -8.11 -5.14
C GLN A 73 -5.65 -6.72 -4.67
N LEU A 74 -5.52 -5.72 -5.53
CA LEU A 74 -5.88 -4.35 -5.18
C LEU A 74 -7.38 -4.18 -4.94
N ARG A 75 -8.23 -4.78 -5.80
CA ARG A 75 -9.69 -4.78 -5.62
C ARG A 75 -10.10 -5.43 -4.29
N ASN A 76 -9.46 -6.52 -3.89
CA ASN A 76 -9.79 -7.19 -2.63
C ASN A 76 -9.45 -6.31 -1.42
N VAL A 77 -8.29 -5.62 -1.45
CA VAL A 77 -7.93 -4.63 -0.43
C VAL A 77 -8.95 -3.50 -0.36
N TYR A 78 -9.29 -2.91 -1.51
CA TYR A 78 -10.28 -1.84 -1.61
C TYR A 78 -11.65 -2.28 -1.06
N ALA A 79 -12.11 -3.48 -1.43
CA ALA A 79 -13.39 -4.02 -0.98
C ALA A 79 -13.50 -4.18 0.54
N GLU A 80 -12.37 -4.35 1.24
CA GLU A 80 -12.34 -4.37 2.70
C GLU A 80 -12.36 -2.96 3.28
N ILE A 81 -11.56 -2.05 2.71
CA ILE A 81 -11.49 -0.64 3.12
C ILE A 81 -12.86 0.04 3.02
N VAL A 82 -13.60 -0.13 1.92
CA VAL A 82 -14.90 0.55 1.78
C VAL A 82 -15.95 0.09 2.80
N LYS A 83 -15.83 -1.14 3.31
CA LYS A 83 -16.73 -1.72 4.31
C LYS A 83 -16.48 -1.18 5.73
N THR A 84 -15.31 -0.59 6.00
CA THR A 84 -14.99 -0.10 7.34
C THR A 84 -15.84 1.13 7.66
N LYS A 85 -16.37 1.21 8.88
CA LYS A 85 -17.22 2.32 9.31
C LYS A 85 -16.49 3.33 10.17
N LYS A 86 -15.50 2.87 10.94
CA LYS A 86 -14.72 3.72 11.83
C LYS A 86 -13.22 3.68 11.50
N PRO A 87 -12.45 4.76 11.78
CA PRO A 87 -11.00 4.78 11.59
C PRO A 87 -10.27 3.62 12.28
N ASN A 88 -10.72 3.23 13.48
CA ASN A 88 -10.12 2.09 14.19
C ASN A 88 -10.35 0.75 13.47
N ASP A 89 -11.51 0.54 12.85
CA ASP A 89 -11.78 -0.67 12.06
C ASP A 89 -10.85 -0.75 10.86
N LEU A 90 -10.57 0.40 10.22
CA LEU A 90 -9.62 0.50 9.13
C LEU A 90 -8.20 0.10 9.58
N LYS A 91 -7.75 0.58 10.75
CA LYS A 91 -6.44 0.24 11.32
C LYS A 91 -6.28 -1.25 11.61
N LEU A 92 -7.37 -1.99 11.83
CA LEU A 92 -7.32 -3.46 12.01
C LEU A 92 -6.98 -4.21 10.71
N LEU A 93 -7.04 -3.58 9.54
CA LEU A 93 -6.64 -4.20 8.27
C LEU A 93 -5.11 -4.24 8.08
N ARG A 94 -4.36 -3.47 8.86
CA ARG A 94 -2.90 -3.33 8.72
C ARG A 94 -2.12 -4.65 8.79
N PRO A 95 -2.37 -5.58 9.74
CA PRO A 95 -1.67 -6.86 9.77
C PRO A 95 -1.86 -7.68 8.49
N LYS A 96 -3.05 -7.60 7.88
CA LYS A 96 -3.34 -8.26 6.62
C LYS A 96 -2.58 -7.64 5.44
N LEU A 97 -2.50 -6.32 5.38
CA LEU A 97 -1.68 -5.63 4.38
C LEU A 97 -0.20 -5.94 4.53
N ALA A 98 0.32 -5.95 5.76
CA ALA A 98 1.68 -6.34 6.04
C ALA A 98 1.98 -7.77 5.55
N TYR A 99 1.04 -8.70 5.75
CA TYR A 99 1.13 -10.06 5.22
C TYR A 99 1.13 -10.10 3.69
N ILE A 100 0.22 -9.37 3.04
CA ILE A 100 0.16 -9.27 1.58
C ILE A 100 1.47 -8.71 1.01
N ALA A 101 2.02 -7.65 1.62
CA ALA A 101 3.30 -7.06 1.25
C ALA A 101 4.46 -8.06 1.42
N ALA A 102 4.54 -8.74 2.56
CA ALA A 102 5.60 -9.71 2.84
C ALA A 102 5.60 -10.90 1.87
N ARG A 103 4.43 -11.24 1.31
CA ARG A 103 4.25 -12.30 0.30
C ARG A 103 4.56 -11.89 -1.14
N GLN A 104 4.79 -10.61 -1.41
CA GLN A 104 5.18 -10.19 -2.76
C GLN A 104 6.63 -10.61 -3.04
N ASP A 105 6.91 -11.01 -4.27
CA ASP A 105 8.28 -11.31 -4.70
C ASP A 105 9.02 -10.04 -5.16
N HIS A 106 8.29 -9.08 -5.75
CA HIS A 106 8.84 -7.86 -6.31
C HIS A 106 8.87 -6.71 -5.30
N LEU A 107 9.99 -5.96 -5.27
CA LEU A 107 10.16 -4.81 -4.39
C LEU A 107 9.09 -3.72 -4.63
N ASN A 108 8.75 -3.45 -5.88
CA ASN A 108 7.75 -2.44 -6.23
C ASN A 108 6.35 -2.78 -5.68
N ALA A 109 5.98 -4.06 -5.68
CA ALA A 109 4.74 -4.52 -5.07
C ALA A 109 4.75 -4.33 -3.54
N LYS A 110 5.91 -4.57 -2.90
CA LYS A 110 6.10 -4.31 -1.46
C LYS A 110 5.97 -2.83 -1.14
N LYS A 111 6.63 -1.97 -1.92
CA LYS A 111 6.56 -0.51 -1.79
C LYS A 111 5.12 0.00 -1.89
N PHE A 112 4.41 -0.43 -2.93
CA PHE A 112 3.03 -0.02 -3.15
C PHE A 112 2.11 -0.45 -1.99
N MET A 113 2.22 -1.71 -1.53
CA MET A 113 1.44 -2.20 -0.38
C MET A 113 1.83 -1.52 0.94
N ALA A 114 3.12 -1.24 1.14
CA ALA A 114 3.62 -0.51 2.30
C ALA A 114 3.08 0.93 2.33
N PHE A 115 3.01 1.59 1.17
CA PHE A 115 2.42 2.92 1.06
C PHE A 115 0.94 2.93 1.41
N ILE A 116 0.15 1.96 0.94
CA ILE A 116 -1.27 1.81 1.34
C ILE A 116 -1.40 1.61 2.86
N ASP A 117 -0.57 0.75 3.48
CA ASP A 117 -0.55 0.60 4.95
C ASP A 117 -0.21 1.93 5.64
N HIS A 118 0.72 2.69 5.10
CA HIS A 118 1.08 4.01 5.63
C HIS A 118 -0.07 5.01 5.55
N LEU A 119 -0.82 5.03 4.44
CA LEU A 119 -2.02 5.88 4.34
C LEU A 119 -3.06 5.50 5.40
N ILE A 120 -3.31 4.22 5.63
CA ILE A 120 -4.24 3.75 6.68
C ILE A 120 -3.84 4.26 8.07
N GLN A 121 -2.54 4.37 8.35
CA GLN A 121 -2.06 4.88 9.63
C GLN A 121 -2.43 6.36 9.88
N GLN A 122 -2.56 7.14 8.80
CA GLN A 122 -2.86 8.58 8.89
C GLN A 122 -4.34 8.87 9.11
N VAL A 123 -5.23 7.90 8.91
CA VAL A 123 -6.67 8.09 9.07
C VAL A 123 -7.05 8.04 10.55
N ASN A 124 -7.53 9.16 11.09
CA ASN A 124 -7.89 9.32 12.50
C ASN A 124 -9.33 9.80 12.71
N THR A 125 -9.95 10.45 11.72
CA THR A 125 -11.34 10.94 11.79
C THR A 125 -12.25 10.26 10.77
N GLU A 126 -13.56 10.37 10.95
CA GLU A 126 -14.54 9.85 9.98
C GLU A 126 -14.48 10.59 8.63
N GLU A 127 -14.18 11.90 8.65
CA GLU A 127 -13.98 12.70 7.44
C GLU A 127 -12.73 12.23 6.67
N GLU A 128 -11.62 11.99 7.38
CA GLU A 128 -10.40 11.43 6.78
C GLU A 128 -10.64 10.02 6.25
N LEU A 129 -11.46 9.21 6.93
CA LEU A 129 -11.84 7.88 6.45
C LEU A 129 -12.61 7.97 5.14
N GLN A 130 -13.56 8.90 5.03
CA GLN A 130 -14.31 9.09 3.78
C GLN A 130 -13.38 9.54 2.65
N SER A 131 -12.55 10.54 2.90
CA SER A 131 -11.57 11.00 1.91
C SER A 131 -10.57 9.91 1.52
N PHE A 132 -10.15 9.07 2.47
CA PHE A 132 -9.27 7.94 2.19
C PHE A 132 -9.95 6.87 1.31
N LYS A 133 -11.25 6.62 1.49
CA LYS A 133 -11.99 5.73 0.59
C LYS A 133 -12.01 6.28 -0.84
N ASP A 134 -12.26 7.57 -0.99
CA ASP A 134 -12.26 8.25 -2.29
C ASP A 134 -10.83 8.22 -2.92
N THR A 135 -9.76 8.40 -2.13
CA THR A 135 -8.37 8.21 -2.55
C THR A 135 -8.10 6.78 -3.02
N MET A 136 -8.57 5.77 -2.28
CA MET A 136 -8.41 4.37 -2.66
C MET A 136 -9.22 4.01 -3.92
N GLU A 137 -10.38 4.63 -4.13
CA GLU A 137 -11.16 4.50 -5.35
C GLU A 137 -10.38 5.03 -6.56
N ALA A 138 -9.78 6.22 -6.45
CA ALA A 138 -8.90 6.77 -7.49
C ALA A 138 -7.71 5.83 -7.77
N ILE A 139 -7.07 5.28 -6.73
CA ILE A 139 -5.98 4.31 -6.87
C ILE A 139 -6.43 3.08 -7.67
N VAL A 140 -7.60 2.51 -7.35
CA VAL A 140 -8.16 1.35 -8.09
C VAL A 140 -8.50 1.73 -9.54
N ALA A 141 -9.08 2.91 -9.77
CA ALA A 141 -9.45 3.38 -11.10
C ALA A 141 -8.23 3.55 -12.01
N TYR A 142 -7.19 4.25 -11.55
CA TYR A 142 -5.95 4.40 -12.29
C TYR A 142 -5.21 3.06 -12.45
N HIS A 143 -5.28 2.17 -11.46
CA HIS A 143 -4.67 0.85 -11.58
C HIS A 143 -5.36 0.08 -12.69
N LYS A 144 -6.69 0.10 -12.74
CA LYS A 144 -7.46 -0.53 -13.81
C LYS A 144 -7.14 0.04 -15.20
N LEU A 145 -6.83 1.33 -15.28
CA LEU A 145 -6.45 1.99 -16.53
C LEU A 145 -5.08 1.51 -17.06
N TYR A 146 -4.10 1.30 -16.19
CA TYR A 146 -2.71 1.04 -16.57
C TYR A 146 -2.24 -0.41 -16.42
N ALA A 147 -2.92 -1.21 -15.60
CA ALA A 147 -2.55 -2.59 -15.33
C ALA A 147 -2.87 -3.48 -16.54
N LYS A 148 -1.89 -4.32 -16.91
CA LYS A 148 -2.02 -5.31 -17.98
C LYS A 148 -2.27 -6.73 -17.43
N ASN A 149 -2.65 -6.86 -16.16
CA ASN A 149 -2.65 -8.11 -15.38
C ASN A 149 -3.89 -8.35 -14.50
#